data_AF-A0A3F2RFI9-F1
#
_entry.id   AF-A0A3F2RFI9-F1
#
_cell.length_a   1.000
_cell.length_b   1.000
_cell.length_c   1.000
_cell.angle_alpha   90.00
_cell.angle_beta   90.00
_cell.angle_gamma   90.00
#
_symmetry.space_group_name_H-M   'P 1'
#
loop_
_entity.id
_entity.type
_entity.pdbx_description
1 polymer ?
#
loop_
_entity_poly.entity_id
_entity_poly.type
_entity_poly.pdbx_seq_one_letter_code
_entity_poly.pdbx_strand_id
1 'polypeptide(L)'
;MVGSKMSKKRSEEYLRQRENSFNLSGVHQERLPQYNALLDRNLRHHFESRPLQSHLNDLGLIDQRGRIVDLDKQKSKLFIIDQEFKLAEEAERKKQREEEELRRRVQMKRHDALHDARQREKLQQLKEEKKIAREIVEAVETSTAVAPASAGETALSEMNAAFASCLSLVCPPIQYPPHCRFNPVRDAADTAEIEIRLEEFFLHAKQLEQLFLTDAAEMLAAVSLESTNGTENDANVEDLSEKTGGRQQQSELELEILNLEAELAEKNDLVEKYTEVVRGWEGKFKRLDHRMSPDRE
;
A
#
# COMPACT_ATOMS: atom_id res chain seq x y z
N MET A 1 10.82 -103.53 -6.67
CA MET A 1 10.75 -102.06 -6.86
C MET A 1 9.53 -101.76 -7.71
N VAL A 2 8.40 -101.45 -7.09
CA VAL A 2 7.14 -101.20 -7.81
C VAL A 2 6.90 -99.69 -7.82
N GLY A 3 7.17 -99.06 -8.96
CA GLY A 3 6.80 -97.66 -9.19
C GLY A 3 5.28 -97.55 -9.23
N SER A 4 4.69 -97.04 -8.16
CA SER A 4 3.25 -96.78 -8.08
C SER A 4 2.91 -95.70 -9.13
N LYS A 5 2.31 -96.11 -10.24
CA LYS A 5 1.84 -95.21 -11.29
C LYS A 5 0.69 -94.40 -10.70
N MET A 6 0.97 -93.15 -10.34
CA MET A 6 -0.05 -92.20 -9.92
C MET A 6 -1.19 -92.17 -10.95
N SER A 7 -2.44 -92.28 -10.48
CA SER A 7 -3.61 -92.12 -11.33
C SER A 7 -3.50 -90.82 -12.11
N LYS A 8 -3.84 -90.83 -13.41
CA LYS A 8 -3.75 -89.65 -14.30
C LYS A 8 -4.41 -88.42 -13.66
N LYS A 9 -5.56 -88.61 -13.00
CA LYS A 9 -6.27 -87.54 -12.28
C LYS A 9 -5.45 -86.95 -11.13
N ARG A 10 -4.79 -87.80 -10.34
CA ARG A 10 -3.96 -87.37 -9.20
C ARG A 10 -2.68 -86.68 -9.67
N SER A 11 -2.12 -87.10 -10.80
CA SER A 11 -0.97 -86.42 -11.43
C SER A 11 -1.36 -85.06 -12.00
N GLU A 12 -2.53 -84.96 -12.63
CA GLU A 12 -3.04 -83.71 -13.20
C GLU A 12 -3.42 -82.70 -12.12
N GLU A 13 -4.01 -83.17 -11.02
CA GLU A 13 -4.32 -82.35 -9.85
C GLU A 13 -3.05 -81.88 -9.13
N TYR A 14 -2.01 -82.72 -9.03
CA TYR A 14 -0.70 -82.31 -8.53
C TYR A 14 -0.02 -81.27 -9.42
N LEU A 15 -0.07 -81.44 -10.74
CA LEU A 15 0.47 -80.44 -11.68
C LEU A 15 -0.29 -79.12 -11.60
N ARG A 16 -1.63 -79.16 -11.50
CA ARG A 16 -2.45 -77.96 -11.26
C ARG A 16 -2.14 -77.28 -9.93
N GLN A 17 -1.95 -78.03 -8.85
CA GLN A 17 -1.53 -77.46 -7.56
C GLN A 17 -0.14 -76.82 -7.64
N ARG A 18 0.78 -77.44 -8.39
CA ARG A 18 2.12 -76.90 -8.64
C ARG A 18 2.08 -75.63 -9.50
N GLU A 19 1.22 -75.58 -10.50
CA GLU A 19 1.03 -74.40 -11.36
C GLU A 19 0.34 -73.26 -10.59
N ASN A 20 -0.68 -73.57 -9.78
CA ASN A 20 -1.39 -72.59 -8.96
C ASN A 20 -0.52 -71.98 -7.85
N SER A 21 0.49 -72.71 -7.36
CA SER A 21 1.44 -72.20 -6.36
C SER A 21 2.59 -71.39 -6.97
N PHE A 22 2.83 -71.51 -8.28
CA PHE A 22 3.79 -70.69 -9.01
C PHE A 22 3.08 -69.51 -9.69
N ASN A 23 2.50 -68.62 -8.88
CA ASN A 23 1.81 -67.44 -9.39
C ASN A 23 2.71 -66.20 -9.37
N LEU A 24 3.15 -65.76 -10.55
CA LEU A 24 3.96 -64.54 -10.72
C LEU A 24 3.11 -63.26 -10.82
N SER A 25 1.78 -63.34 -10.71
CA SER A 25 0.87 -62.20 -10.92
C SER A 25 1.06 -61.04 -9.95
N GLY A 26 1.66 -61.28 -8.77
CA GLY A 26 1.99 -60.26 -7.76
C GLY A 26 3.42 -59.70 -7.84
N VAL A 27 4.31 -60.32 -8.62
CA VAL A 27 5.75 -59.95 -8.68
C VAL A 27 5.95 -58.57 -9.32
N HIS A 28 5.00 -58.11 -10.13
CA HIS A 28 5.01 -56.77 -10.72
C HIS A 28 4.37 -55.68 -9.84
N GLN A 29 3.72 -56.05 -8.72
CA GLN A 29 3.05 -55.09 -7.84
C GLN A 29 3.97 -54.58 -6.72
N GLU A 30 4.93 -55.40 -6.27
CA GLU A 30 5.97 -54.95 -5.36
C GLU A 30 7.05 -54.19 -6.15
N ARG A 31 7.12 -52.88 -5.93
CA ARG A 31 8.22 -52.08 -6.47
C ARG A 31 9.51 -52.57 -5.83
N LEU A 32 10.40 -53.11 -6.64
CA LEU A 32 11.77 -53.43 -6.21
C LEU A 32 12.39 -52.20 -5.54
N PRO A 33 13.17 -52.37 -4.46
CA PRO A 33 13.92 -51.28 -3.87
C PRO A 33 14.70 -50.55 -4.96
N GLN A 34 14.49 -49.22 -5.07
CA GLN A 34 15.24 -48.42 -6.02
C GLN A 34 16.70 -48.41 -5.59
N TYR A 35 17.56 -48.99 -6.43
CA TYR A 35 18.99 -48.94 -6.22
C TYR A 35 19.49 -47.51 -6.41
N ASN A 36 20.22 -46.99 -5.42
CA ASN A 36 20.83 -45.68 -5.48
C ASN A 36 22.36 -45.84 -5.48
N ALA A 37 22.97 -45.57 -6.64
CA ALA A 37 24.42 -45.68 -6.83
C ALA A 37 25.22 -44.78 -5.88
N LEU A 38 24.66 -43.65 -5.45
CA LEU A 38 25.34 -42.72 -4.53
C LEU A 38 25.54 -43.34 -3.14
N LEU A 39 24.64 -44.23 -2.72
CA LEU A 39 24.74 -44.94 -1.44
C LEU A 39 25.61 -46.22 -1.55
N ASP A 40 26.07 -46.57 -2.75
CA ASP A 40 26.89 -47.77 -2.94
C ASP A 40 28.32 -47.55 -2.43
N ARG A 41 28.72 -48.37 -1.46
CA ARG A 41 30.05 -48.36 -0.86
C ARG A 41 31.15 -48.62 -1.91
N ASN A 42 30.89 -49.45 -2.91
CA ASN A 42 31.89 -49.81 -3.93
C ASN A 42 32.12 -48.69 -4.94
N LEU A 43 31.14 -47.80 -5.12
CA LEU A 43 31.23 -46.67 -6.04
C LEU A 43 31.73 -45.39 -5.37
N ARG A 44 32.02 -45.43 -4.07
CA ARG A 44 32.45 -44.26 -3.30
C ARG A 44 33.64 -43.54 -3.93
N HIS A 45 34.67 -44.28 -4.37
CA HIS A 45 35.86 -43.69 -4.98
C HIS A 45 35.58 -42.99 -6.32
N HIS A 46 34.59 -43.46 -7.08
CA HIS A 46 34.17 -42.80 -8.31
C HIS A 46 33.56 -41.41 -7.99
N PHE A 47 32.74 -41.35 -6.94
CA PHE A 47 32.09 -40.11 -6.47
C PHE A 47 32.99 -39.22 -5.60
N GLU A 48 34.21 -39.65 -5.26
CA GLU A 48 35.21 -38.83 -4.56
C GLU A 48 35.98 -37.88 -5.50
N SER A 49 35.79 -37.97 -6.81
CA SER A 49 36.44 -37.09 -7.78
C SER A 49 35.92 -35.64 -7.70
N ARG A 50 36.83 -34.66 -7.58
CA ARG A 50 36.47 -33.23 -7.40
C ARG A 50 35.53 -32.67 -8.48
N PRO A 51 35.75 -32.93 -9.79
CA PRO A 51 34.84 -32.42 -10.83
C PRO A 51 33.42 -32.98 -10.67
N LEU A 52 33.32 -34.27 -10.34
CA LEU A 52 32.02 -34.92 -10.14
C LEU A 52 31.35 -34.46 -8.85
N GLN A 53 32.12 -34.22 -7.78
CA GLN A 53 31.59 -33.63 -6.55
C GLN A 53 31.04 -32.22 -6.79
N SER A 54 31.75 -31.37 -7.53
CA SER A 54 31.24 -30.04 -7.88
C SER A 54 29.88 -30.17 -8.58
N HIS A 55 29.81 -31.04 -9.60
CA HIS A 55 28.57 -31.25 -10.33
C HIS A 55 27.44 -31.83 -9.46
N LEU A 56 27.75 -32.78 -8.57
CA LEU A 56 26.78 -33.36 -7.64
C LEU A 56 26.31 -32.36 -6.58
N ASN A 57 27.16 -31.41 -6.20
CA ASN A 57 26.81 -30.32 -5.27
C ASN A 57 25.88 -29.32 -5.97
N ASP A 58 26.16 -28.97 -7.22
CA ASP A 58 25.29 -28.10 -8.04
C ASP A 58 23.90 -28.72 -8.23
N LEU A 59 23.84 -30.05 -8.36
CA LEU A 59 22.58 -30.81 -8.44
C LEU A 59 21.90 -31.02 -7.07
N GLY A 60 22.53 -30.64 -5.96
CA GLY A 60 21.99 -30.81 -4.60
C GLY A 60 21.93 -32.26 -4.11
N LEU A 61 22.66 -33.18 -4.75
CA LEU A 61 22.74 -34.60 -4.37
C LEU A 61 23.77 -34.85 -3.27
N ILE A 62 24.70 -33.91 -3.10
CA ILE A 62 25.64 -33.88 -1.98
C ILE A 62 25.61 -32.51 -1.30
N ASP A 63 25.91 -32.52 -0.01
CA ASP A 63 26.12 -31.33 0.82
C ASP A 63 27.48 -30.69 0.48
N GLN A 64 27.68 -29.43 0.88
CA GLN A 64 28.97 -28.70 0.71
C GLN A 64 30.15 -29.44 1.34
N ARG A 65 29.88 -30.32 2.31
CA ARG A 65 30.84 -31.19 2.99
C ARG A 65 31.09 -32.52 2.27
N GLY A 66 30.52 -32.72 1.09
CA GLY A 66 30.62 -33.95 0.29
C GLY A 66 29.79 -35.13 0.82
N ARG A 67 28.80 -34.87 1.69
CA ARG A 67 27.92 -35.91 2.25
C ARG A 67 26.71 -36.10 1.36
N ILE A 68 26.29 -37.34 1.11
CA ILE A 68 25.14 -37.63 0.26
C ILE A 68 23.86 -37.12 0.93
N VAL A 69 23.06 -36.36 0.17
CA VAL A 69 21.76 -35.85 0.59
C VAL A 69 20.69 -36.87 0.21
N ASP A 70 20.10 -37.49 1.23
CA ASP A 70 18.98 -38.41 1.04
C ASP A 70 17.68 -37.60 0.95
N LEU A 71 17.28 -37.29 -0.29
CA LEU A 71 16.07 -36.53 -0.57
C LEU A 71 14.83 -37.23 -0.03
N ASP A 72 14.76 -38.57 -0.07
CA ASP A 72 13.59 -39.32 0.39
C ASP A 72 13.35 -39.12 1.89
N LYS A 73 14.42 -39.05 2.68
CA LYS A 73 14.33 -38.73 4.11
C LYS A 73 13.96 -37.27 4.39
N GLN A 74 14.24 -36.37 3.45
CA GLN A 74 14.00 -34.93 3.59
C GLN A 74 12.70 -34.47 2.93
N LYS A 75 12.02 -35.33 2.14
CA LYS A 75 10.76 -35.03 1.43
C LYS A 75 9.71 -34.40 2.33
N SER A 76 9.51 -34.92 3.55
CA SER A 76 8.53 -34.36 4.48
C SER A 76 8.87 -32.93 4.91
N LYS A 77 10.16 -32.63 5.13
CA LYS A 77 10.60 -31.28 5.49
C LYS A 77 10.43 -30.30 4.32
N LEU A 78 10.82 -30.73 3.13
CA LEU A 78 10.64 -29.95 1.90
C LEU A 78 9.15 -29.68 1.63
N PHE A 79 8.30 -30.68 1.85
CA PHE A 79 6.84 -30.52 1.71
C PHE A 79 6.27 -29.49 2.69
N ILE A 80 6.70 -29.53 3.96
CA ILE A 80 6.28 -28.52 4.95
C ILE A 80 6.75 -27.13 4.52
N ILE A 81 8.02 -26.98 4.11
CA ILE A 81 8.56 -25.69 3.65
C ILE A 81 7.78 -25.15 2.46
N ASP A 82 7.48 -25.99 1.46
CA ASP A 82 6.69 -25.60 0.28
C ASP A 82 5.27 -25.17 0.67
N GLN A 83 4.66 -25.87 1.62
CA GLN A 83 3.34 -25.51 2.14
C GLN A 83 3.36 -24.17 2.90
N GLU A 84 4.35 -23.96 3.77
CA GLU A 84 4.53 -22.69 4.50
C GLU A 84 4.81 -21.53 3.54
N PHE A 85 5.59 -21.76 2.48
CA PHE A 85 5.88 -20.74 1.48
C PHE A 85 4.62 -20.31 0.73
N LYS A 86 3.77 -21.27 0.34
CA LYS A 86 2.47 -20.98 -0.29
C LYS A 86 1.55 -20.17 0.63
N LEU A 87 1.47 -20.53 1.91
CA LEU A 87 0.67 -19.80 2.89
C LEU A 87 1.19 -18.37 3.09
N ALA A 88 2.51 -18.19 3.17
CA ALA A 88 3.14 -16.88 3.30
C ALA A 88 2.86 -16.00 2.06
N GLU A 89 2.97 -16.57 0.86
CA GLU A 89 2.69 -15.88 -0.40
C GLU A 89 1.23 -15.42 -0.50
N GLU A 90 0.29 -16.29 -0.07
CA GLU A 90 -1.14 -15.94 -0.02
C GLU A 90 -1.44 -14.83 0.99
N ALA A 91 -0.81 -14.88 2.18
CA ALA A 91 -0.97 -13.87 3.21
C ALA A 91 -0.44 -12.51 2.73
N GLU A 92 0.72 -12.47 2.08
CA GLU A 92 1.29 -11.25 1.50
C GLU A 92 0.36 -10.66 0.44
N ARG A 93 -0.12 -11.51 -0.48
CA ARG A 93 -1.06 -11.09 -1.55
C ARG A 93 -2.39 -10.56 -0.99
N LYS A 94 -2.82 -11.05 0.18
CA LYS A 94 -4.01 -10.53 0.87
C LYS A 94 -3.73 -9.18 1.50
N LYS A 95 -2.58 -9.02 2.18
CA LYS A 95 -2.14 -7.76 2.79
C LYS A 95 -2.02 -6.65 1.75
N GLN A 96 -1.43 -6.93 0.59
CA GLN A 96 -1.31 -5.96 -0.51
C GLN A 96 -2.69 -5.49 -1.01
N ARG A 97 -3.65 -6.41 -1.17
CA ARG A 97 -5.03 -6.06 -1.54
C ARG A 97 -5.73 -5.20 -0.49
N GLU A 98 -5.61 -5.56 0.78
CA GLU A 98 -6.20 -4.79 1.89
C GLU A 98 -5.58 -3.39 1.99
N GLU A 99 -4.27 -3.27 1.78
CA GLU A 99 -3.58 -1.98 1.76
C GLU A 99 -4.02 -1.11 0.58
N GLU A 100 -4.13 -1.68 -0.63
CA GLU A 100 -4.65 -0.96 -1.79
C GLU A 100 -6.10 -0.48 -1.58
N GLU A 101 -6.96 -1.32 -1.00
CA GLU A 101 -8.32 -0.92 -0.65
C GLU A 101 -8.34 0.19 0.41
N LEU A 102 -7.47 0.12 1.42
CA LEU A 102 -7.36 1.16 2.43
C LEU A 102 -6.92 2.48 1.80
N ARG A 103 -5.92 2.43 0.91
CA ARG A 103 -5.47 3.61 0.14
C ARG A 103 -6.61 4.21 -0.66
N ARG A 104 -7.41 3.40 -1.36
CA ARG A 104 -8.59 3.88 -2.11
C ARG A 104 -9.63 4.50 -1.19
N ARG A 105 -9.94 3.87 -0.05
CA ARG A 105 -10.91 4.40 0.93
C ARG A 105 -10.44 5.74 1.52
N VAL A 106 -9.16 5.86 1.85
CA VAL A 106 -8.59 7.10 2.37
C VAL A 106 -8.64 8.21 1.31
N GLN A 107 -8.30 7.90 0.06
CA GLN A 107 -8.39 8.87 -1.04
C GLN A 107 -9.83 9.35 -1.25
N MET A 108 -10.80 8.44 -1.27
CA MET A 108 -12.22 8.79 -1.39
C MET A 108 -12.69 9.65 -0.22
N LYS A 109 -12.41 9.24 1.03
CA LYS A 109 -12.76 10.05 2.21
C LYS A 109 -12.13 11.43 2.19
N ARG A 110 -10.88 11.55 1.74
CA ARG A 110 -10.19 12.85 1.58
C ARG A 110 -10.89 13.70 0.52
N HIS A 111 -11.26 13.10 -0.60
CA HIS A 111 -11.98 13.80 -1.66
C HIS A 111 -13.37 14.28 -1.19
N ASP A 112 -14.13 13.41 -0.52
CA ASP A 112 -15.46 13.73 0.00
C ASP A 112 -15.38 14.83 1.07
N ALA A 113 -14.41 14.75 2.00
CA ALA A 113 -14.19 15.78 3.00
C ALA A 113 -13.85 17.14 2.38
N LEU A 114 -13.04 17.17 1.32
CA LEU A 114 -12.73 18.40 0.57
C LEU A 114 -13.97 18.95 -0.14
N HIS A 115 -14.80 18.08 -0.72
CA HIS A 115 -16.03 18.48 -1.38
C HIS A 115 -17.02 19.10 -0.40
N ASP A 116 -17.21 18.46 0.76
CA ASP A 116 -18.08 18.95 1.84
C ASP A 116 -17.58 20.28 2.42
N ALA A 117 -16.26 20.44 2.56
CA ALA A 117 -15.66 21.69 3.01
C ALA A 117 -15.96 22.83 2.04
N ARG A 118 -15.80 22.61 0.72
CA ARG A 118 -16.16 23.61 -0.30
C ARG A 118 -17.64 23.95 -0.31
N GLN A 119 -18.52 22.95 -0.12
CA GLN A 119 -19.96 23.22 -0.03
C GLN A 119 -20.32 24.05 1.20
N ARG A 120 -19.70 23.75 2.35
CA ARG A 120 -19.87 24.53 3.58
C ARG A 120 -19.37 25.96 3.43
N GLU A 121 -18.21 26.14 2.80
CA GLU A 121 -17.65 27.47 2.51
C GLU A 121 -18.58 28.29 1.62
N LYS A 122 -19.10 27.72 0.52
CA LYS A 122 -20.10 28.39 -0.32
C LYS A 122 -21.37 28.79 0.44
N LEU A 123 -21.84 27.92 1.34
CA LEU A 123 -23.01 28.22 2.18
C LEU A 123 -22.71 29.33 3.20
N GLN A 124 -21.50 29.38 3.75
CA GLN A 124 -21.06 30.45 4.65
C GLN A 124 -20.94 31.78 3.89
N GLN A 125 -20.31 31.79 2.72
CA GLN A 125 -20.25 32.97 1.84
C GLN A 125 -21.65 33.49 1.50
N LEU A 126 -22.58 32.62 1.10
CA LEU A 126 -23.97 33.04 0.84
C LEU A 126 -24.69 33.58 2.08
N LYS A 127 -24.36 33.10 3.28
CA LYS A 127 -24.92 33.63 4.53
C LYS A 127 -24.31 34.99 4.89
N GLU A 128 -23.00 35.15 4.71
CA GLU A 128 -22.27 36.39 4.92
C GLU A 128 -22.71 37.46 3.93
N GLU A 129 -22.81 37.14 2.64
CA GLU A 129 -23.37 38.03 1.62
C GLU A 129 -24.79 38.47 1.96
N LYS A 130 -25.66 37.55 2.42
CA LYS A 130 -27.01 37.90 2.89
C LYS A 130 -27.01 38.71 4.19
N LYS A 131 -25.96 38.63 5.01
CA LYS A 131 -25.82 39.44 6.22
C LYS A 131 -25.36 40.85 5.84
N ILE A 132 -24.32 40.97 5.02
CA ILE A 132 -23.81 42.23 4.47
C ILE A 132 -24.89 42.94 3.67
N ALA A 133 -25.65 42.25 2.82
CA ALA A 133 -26.74 42.86 2.06
C ALA A 133 -27.83 43.43 2.98
N ARG A 134 -28.14 42.75 4.10
CA ARG A 134 -29.08 43.27 5.09
C ARG A 134 -28.52 44.51 5.80
N GLU A 135 -27.25 44.46 6.20
CA GLU A 135 -26.56 45.57 6.84
C GLU A 135 -26.43 46.79 5.91
N ILE A 136 -26.19 46.57 4.61
CA ILE A 136 -26.20 47.63 3.59
C ILE A 136 -27.60 48.21 3.43
N VAL A 137 -28.65 47.40 3.33
CA VAL A 137 -30.02 47.92 3.23
C VAL A 137 -30.36 48.77 4.46
N GLU A 138 -29.97 48.33 5.66
CA GLU A 138 -30.17 49.08 6.91
C GLU A 138 -29.33 50.38 6.96
N ALA A 139 -28.07 50.34 6.53
CA ALA A 139 -27.20 51.50 6.42
C ALA A 139 -27.68 52.48 5.32
N VAL A 140 -28.24 51.97 4.23
CA VAL A 140 -28.82 52.78 3.15
C VAL A 140 -30.14 53.38 3.60
N GLU A 141 -31.03 52.67 4.29
CA GLU A 141 -32.28 53.23 4.84
C GLU A 141 -32.00 54.34 5.86
N THR A 142 -30.93 54.22 6.65
CA THR A 142 -30.49 55.28 7.58
C THR A 142 -29.76 56.44 6.88
N SER A 143 -29.15 56.21 5.71
CA SER A 143 -28.42 57.23 4.95
C SER A 143 -29.24 57.91 3.84
N THR A 144 -30.32 57.28 3.34
CA THR A 144 -31.19 57.78 2.26
C THR A 144 -32.27 58.75 2.73
N ALA A 145 -32.06 59.38 3.90
CA ALA A 145 -32.73 60.64 4.20
C ALA A 145 -32.19 61.82 3.36
N VAL A 146 -31.05 61.71 2.64
CA VAL A 146 -30.55 62.79 1.77
C VAL A 146 -29.78 62.26 0.54
N ALA A 147 -30.21 62.73 -0.64
CA ALA A 147 -29.50 62.84 -1.94
C ALA A 147 -29.71 61.76 -3.05
N PRO A 148 -29.84 62.21 -4.32
CA PRO A 148 -30.16 61.36 -5.47
C PRO A 148 -28.92 60.72 -6.12
N ALA A 149 -29.17 59.62 -6.84
CA ALA A 149 -28.26 58.78 -7.60
C ALA A 149 -27.11 59.55 -8.29
N SER A 150 -25.88 59.15 -7.95
CA SER A 150 -24.64 59.77 -8.42
C SER A 150 -24.19 59.19 -9.77
N ALA A 151 -23.70 60.06 -10.65
CA ALA A 151 -23.19 59.76 -11.99
C ALA A 151 -22.02 58.74 -12.06
N GLY A 152 -21.52 58.25 -10.92
CA GLY A 152 -20.44 57.27 -10.85
C GLY A 152 -20.85 55.84 -11.26
N GLU A 153 -22.11 55.45 -11.06
CA GLU A 153 -22.57 54.09 -11.40
C GLU A 153 -22.61 53.85 -12.92
N THR A 154 -22.94 54.88 -13.68
CA THR A 154 -22.94 54.82 -15.16
C THR A 154 -21.53 54.61 -15.73
N ALA A 155 -20.50 55.22 -15.14
CA ALA A 155 -19.11 55.09 -15.63
C ALA A 155 -18.52 53.68 -15.39
N LEU A 156 -18.83 53.07 -14.24
CA LEU A 156 -18.40 51.70 -13.93
C LEU A 156 -19.07 50.66 -14.84
N SER A 157 -20.35 50.87 -15.18
CA SER A 157 -21.09 49.99 -16.10
C SER A 157 -20.49 50.03 -17.51
N GLU A 158 -20.13 51.22 -18.01
CA GLU A 158 -19.47 51.38 -19.31
C GLU A 158 -18.07 50.73 -19.35
N MET A 159 -17.29 50.86 -18.28
CA MET A 159 -15.99 50.19 -18.17
C MET A 159 -16.10 48.66 -18.20
N ASN A 160 -17.06 48.08 -17.46
CA ASN A 160 -17.28 46.64 -17.44
C ASN A 160 -17.77 46.12 -18.80
N ALA A 161 -18.62 46.88 -19.50
CA ALA A 161 -19.06 46.54 -20.85
C ALA A 161 -17.89 46.55 -21.85
N ALA A 162 -16.98 47.53 -21.76
CA ALA A 162 -15.77 47.59 -22.58
C ALA A 162 -14.83 46.40 -22.30
N PHE A 163 -14.67 46.02 -21.04
CA PHE A 163 -13.81 44.89 -20.65
C PHE A 163 -14.36 43.55 -21.15
N ALA A 164 -15.68 43.33 -21.06
CA ALA A 164 -16.34 42.15 -21.61
C ALA A 164 -16.20 42.06 -23.14
N SER A 165 -16.25 43.19 -23.84
CA SER A 165 -16.02 43.25 -25.29
C SER A 165 -14.58 42.86 -25.66
N CYS A 166 -13.57 43.29 -24.90
CA CYS A 166 -12.19 42.89 -25.12
C CYS A 166 -11.97 41.38 -24.88
N LEU A 167 -12.56 40.80 -23.83
CA LEU A 167 -12.40 39.37 -23.54
C LEU A 167 -13.03 38.48 -24.62
N SER A 168 -14.14 38.90 -25.23
CA SER A 168 -14.76 38.23 -26.39
C SER A 168 -13.86 38.19 -27.62
N LEU A 169 -12.89 39.11 -27.75
CA LEU A 169 -12.00 39.20 -28.90
C LEU A 169 -10.75 38.30 -28.73
N VAL A 170 -10.35 38.05 -27.49
CA VAL A 170 -9.12 37.31 -27.13
C VAL A 170 -9.40 35.83 -26.84
N CYS A 171 -10.60 35.50 -26.35
CA CYS A 171 -11.00 34.12 -26.07
C CYS A 171 -12.08 33.66 -27.06
N PRO A 172 -11.74 32.86 -28.11
CA PRO A 172 -12.75 32.31 -28.99
C PRO A 172 -13.70 31.40 -28.20
N PRO A 173 -15.01 31.43 -28.50
CA PRO A 173 -16.01 30.64 -27.79
C PRO A 173 -15.70 29.16 -27.93
N ILE A 174 -15.56 28.48 -26.79
CA ILE A 174 -15.33 27.04 -26.72
C ILE A 174 -16.55 26.33 -27.31
N GLN A 175 -16.44 25.82 -28.53
CA GLN A 175 -17.47 24.96 -29.12
C GLN A 175 -17.41 23.58 -28.45
N TYR A 176 -18.47 23.24 -27.74
CA TYR A 176 -18.76 21.87 -27.33
C TYR A 176 -19.60 21.17 -28.42
N PRO A 177 -19.28 19.91 -28.76
CA PRO A 177 -18.31 19.02 -28.14
C PRO A 177 -16.91 19.14 -28.78
N PRO A 178 -15.81 19.05 -28.00
CA PRO A 178 -14.47 19.10 -28.56
C PRO A 178 -14.26 17.95 -29.55
N HIS A 179 -13.85 18.27 -30.78
CA HIS A 179 -13.58 17.29 -31.85
C HIS A 179 -12.32 16.42 -31.62
N CYS A 180 -11.78 16.39 -30.41
CA CYS A 180 -10.68 15.49 -30.03
C CYS A 180 -11.21 14.08 -29.81
N ARG A 181 -11.38 13.31 -30.89
CA ARG A 181 -11.39 11.85 -30.80
C ARG A 181 -9.99 11.40 -30.37
N PHE A 182 -9.90 10.83 -29.18
CA PHE A 182 -8.71 10.13 -28.65
C PHE A 182 -8.11 9.21 -29.72
N ASN A 183 -6.84 9.43 -30.07
CA ASN A 183 -6.08 8.57 -30.95
C ASN A 183 -4.84 8.05 -30.20
N PRO A 184 -4.93 6.86 -29.59
CA PRO A 184 -3.98 6.40 -28.57
C PRO A 184 -2.53 6.21 -29.07
N VAL A 185 -2.28 6.30 -30.37
CA VAL A 185 -0.95 6.12 -30.96
C VAL A 185 -0.24 7.45 -31.23
N ARG A 186 -0.97 8.56 -31.39
CA ARG A 186 -0.37 9.92 -31.52
C ARG A 186 -0.20 10.60 -30.17
N ASP A 187 -1.08 10.30 -29.22
CA ASP A 187 -1.14 10.99 -27.94
C ASP A 187 0.02 10.66 -26.99
N ALA A 188 0.82 9.60 -27.22
CA ALA A 188 1.95 9.28 -26.34
C ALA A 188 3.11 10.30 -26.43
N ALA A 189 3.27 10.98 -27.57
CA ALA A 189 4.24 12.05 -27.73
C ALA A 189 3.71 13.38 -27.14
N ASP A 190 2.40 13.63 -27.29
CA ASP A 190 1.74 14.81 -26.75
C ASP A 190 1.57 14.72 -25.22
N THR A 191 1.41 13.52 -24.64
CA THR A 191 1.36 13.33 -23.18
C THR A 191 2.67 13.71 -22.50
N ALA A 192 3.82 13.43 -23.13
CA ALA A 192 5.12 13.81 -22.58
C ALA A 192 5.32 15.33 -22.60
N GLU A 193 4.88 16.02 -23.67
CA GLU A 193 4.93 17.49 -23.74
C GLU A 193 3.97 18.14 -22.73
N ILE A 194 2.79 17.53 -22.53
CA ILE A 194 1.82 17.97 -21.51
C ILE A 194 2.37 17.75 -20.10
N GLU A 195 3.03 16.63 -19.83
CA GLU A 195 3.68 16.37 -18.53
C GLU A 195 4.75 17.42 -18.23
N ILE A 196 5.61 17.74 -19.20
CA ILE A 196 6.64 18.79 -19.04
C ILE A 196 6.00 20.16 -18.77
N ARG A 197 4.95 20.54 -19.51
CA ARG A 197 4.24 21.81 -19.26
C ARG A 197 3.54 21.84 -17.91
N LEU A 198 3.03 20.71 -17.43
CA LEU A 198 2.42 20.60 -16.11
C LEU A 198 3.48 20.74 -15.01
N GLU A 199 4.66 20.14 -15.18
CA GLU A 199 5.79 20.33 -14.25
C GLU A 199 6.21 21.80 -14.16
N GLU A 200 6.34 22.49 -15.30
CA GLU A 200 6.64 23.93 -15.34
C GLU A 200 5.54 24.77 -14.66
N PHE A 201 4.26 24.44 -14.91
CA PHE A 201 3.14 25.11 -14.27
C PHE A 201 3.14 24.92 -12.76
N PHE A 202 3.37 23.70 -12.26
CA PHE A 202 3.43 23.42 -10.83
C PHE A 202 4.62 24.11 -10.17
N LEU A 203 5.76 24.21 -10.87
CA LEU A 203 6.91 24.95 -10.38
C LEU A 203 6.57 26.45 -10.22
N HIS A 204 5.93 27.05 -11.22
CA HIS A 204 5.52 28.46 -11.18
C HIS A 204 4.44 28.73 -10.13
N ALA A 205 3.46 27.83 -9.99
CA ALA A 205 2.44 27.91 -8.95
C ALA A 205 3.06 27.84 -7.55
N LYS A 206 4.07 27.00 -7.36
CA LYS A 206 4.78 26.88 -6.07
C LYS A 206 5.64 28.09 -5.75
N GLN A 207 6.23 28.73 -6.76
CA GLN A 207 6.92 30.01 -6.60
C GLN A 207 5.96 31.13 -6.17
N LEU A 208 4.76 31.18 -6.77
CA LEU A 208 3.71 32.13 -6.37
C LEU A 208 3.21 31.86 -4.94
N GLU A 209 2.96 30.60 -4.58
CA GLU A 209 2.60 30.21 -3.21
C GLU A 209 3.65 30.70 -2.20
N GLN A 210 4.93 30.50 -2.52
CA GLN A 210 6.03 30.94 -1.66
C GLN A 210 6.08 32.47 -1.54
N LEU A 211 5.85 33.21 -2.63
CA LEU A 211 5.75 34.67 -2.61
C LEU A 211 4.59 35.16 -1.74
N PHE A 212 3.41 34.54 -1.84
CA PHE A 212 2.26 34.90 -0.99
C PHE A 212 2.49 34.58 0.48
N LEU A 213 3.16 33.46 0.79
CA LEU A 213 3.52 33.12 2.17
C LEU A 213 4.54 34.09 2.76
N THR A 214 5.52 34.55 1.97
CA THR A 214 6.46 35.59 2.43
C THR A 214 5.78 36.93 2.63
N ASP A 215 4.89 37.34 1.71
CA ASP A 215 4.17 38.62 1.79
C ASP A 215 3.18 38.63 2.98
N ALA A 216 2.49 37.51 3.23
CA ALA A 216 1.64 37.33 4.41
C ALA A 216 2.45 37.32 5.72
N ALA A 217 3.64 36.71 5.73
CA ALA A 217 4.53 36.74 6.89
C ALA A 217 5.07 38.16 7.17
N GLU A 218 5.40 38.93 6.13
CA GLU A 218 5.80 40.33 6.25
C GLU A 218 4.66 41.22 6.74
N MET A 219 3.43 41.03 6.25
CA MET A 219 2.24 41.71 6.77
C MET A 219 1.99 41.38 8.25
N LEU A 220 2.09 40.10 8.64
CA LEU A 220 1.92 39.69 10.04
C LEU A 220 3.03 40.26 10.94
N ALA A 221 4.27 40.33 10.44
CA ALA A 221 5.36 40.98 11.15
C ALA A 221 5.13 42.48 11.33
N ALA A 222 4.53 43.16 10.34
CA ALA A 222 4.16 44.57 10.43
C ALA A 222 3.02 44.81 11.43
N VAL A 223 1.97 43.98 11.42
CA VAL A 223 0.83 44.08 12.36
C VAL A 223 1.23 43.77 13.81
N SER A 224 2.20 42.87 14.01
CA SER A 224 2.73 42.53 15.34
C SER A 224 3.48 43.69 16.00
N LEU A 225 4.05 44.62 15.21
CA LEU A 225 4.72 45.81 15.74
C LEU A 225 3.76 46.93 16.17
N GLU A 226 2.52 46.94 15.66
CA GLU A 226 1.52 47.99 15.94
C GLU A 226 0.59 47.67 17.12
N SER A 227 0.55 46.42 17.59
CA SER A 227 -0.45 45.96 18.57
C SER A 227 -0.03 46.03 20.06
N THR A 228 0.98 46.82 20.43
CA THR A 228 1.42 46.95 21.84
C THR A 228 0.82 48.14 22.61
N ASN A 229 -0.22 48.79 22.09
CA ASN A 229 -0.95 49.82 22.83
C ASN A 229 -2.47 49.59 22.77
N GLY A 230 -3.05 49.16 23.89
CA GLY A 230 -4.43 49.54 24.25
C GLY A 230 -5.40 48.42 24.68
N THR A 231 -5.59 48.34 26.00
CA THR A 231 -6.89 48.31 26.73
C THR A 231 -7.96 47.21 26.48
N GLU A 232 -8.06 46.32 27.48
CA GLU A 232 -9.16 46.11 28.45
C GLU A 232 -10.66 46.13 28.04
N ASN A 233 -11.39 45.16 28.65
CA ASN A 233 -12.84 45.05 28.93
C ASN A 233 -13.74 44.69 27.72
N ASP A 234 -14.85 43.96 27.82
CA ASP A 234 -15.69 43.57 28.96
C ASP A 234 -16.59 42.37 28.56
N ALA A 235 -17.27 41.83 29.57
CA ALA A 235 -18.22 40.73 29.63
C ALA A 235 -19.13 40.45 28.41
N ASN A 236 -19.36 39.15 28.15
CA ASN A 236 -20.68 38.69 27.73
C ASN A 236 -21.01 37.30 28.30
N VAL A 237 -22.03 37.27 29.16
CA VAL A 237 -22.50 36.11 29.94
C VAL A 237 -23.89 35.74 29.44
N GLU A 238 -24.00 35.18 28.23
CA GLU A 238 -25.23 34.52 27.73
C GLU A 238 -24.88 33.47 26.66
N ASP A 239 -23.99 32.52 26.98
CA ASP A 239 -23.73 31.37 26.09
C ASP A 239 -23.20 30.15 26.86
N LEU A 240 -24.01 29.65 27.79
CA LEU A 240 -23.64 28.57 28.73
C LEU A 240 -24.36 27.24 28.49
N SER A 241 -25.26 27.14 27.50
CA SER A 241 -26.00 25.88 27.23
C SER A 241 -25.46 25.05 26.06
N GLU A 242 -24.65 25.61 25.16
CA GLU A 242 -23.98 24.82 24.09
C GLU A 242 -22.56 24.35 24.50
N LYS A 243 -21.91 25.03 25.47
CA LYS A 243 -20.56 24.69 25.95
C LYS A 243 -20.49 23.40 26.78
N THR A 244 -21.61 22.91 27.33
CA THR A 244 -21.63 21.69 28.16
C THR A 244 -21.55 20.41 27.32
N GLY A 245 -22.14 20.39 26.12
CA GLY A 245 -22.03 19.26 25.19
C GLY A 245 -20.64 19.12 24.58
N GLY A 246 -20.01 20.25 24.22
CA GLY A 246 -18.63 20.27 23.73
C GLY A 246 -17.61 19.80 24.78
N ARG A 247 -17.81 20.15 26.06
CA ARG A 247 -16.95 19.68 27.15
C ARG A 247 -17.04 18.17 27.38
N GLN A 248 -18.22 17.57 27.23
CA GLN A 248 -18.38 16.13 27.35
C GLN A 248 -17.69 15.38 26.21
N GLN A 249 -17.89 15.83 24.97
CA GLN A 249 -17.18 15.27 23.81
C GLN A 249 -15.66 15.45 23.92
N GLN A 250 -15.22 16.60 24.43
CA GLN A 250 -13.80 16.86 24.69
C GLN A 250 -13.25 15.90 25.75
N SER A 251 -14.00 15.63 26.82
CA SER A 251 -13.57 14.66 27.85
C SER A 251 -13.54 13.21 27.35
N GLU A 252 -14.45 12.83 26.45
CA GLU A 252 -14.45 11.50 25.81
C GLU A 252 -13.24 11.34 24.89
N LEU A 253 -12.93 12.37 24.08
CA LEU A 253 -11.75 12.38 23.22
C LEU A 253 -10.45 12.36 24.03
N GLU A 254 -10.37 13.11 25.13
CA GLU A 254 -9.20 13.08 26.03
C GLU A 254 -8.98 11.70 26.63
N LEU A 255 -10.05 10.98 27.00
CA LEU A 255 -9.97 9.61 27.51
C LEU A 255 -9.54 8.63 26.42
N GLU A 256 -10.07 8.78 25.19
CA GLU A 256 -9.69 7.97 24.04
C GLU A 256 -8.21 8.16 23.68
N ILE A 257 -7.72 9.41 23.70
CA ILE A 257 -6.31 9.73 23.48
C ILE A 257 -5.43 9.02 24.52
N LEU A 258 -5.76 9.12 25.82
CA LEU A 258 -5.01 8.43 26.88
C LEU A 258 -4.98 6.91 26.68
N ASN A 259 -6.09 6.31 26.23
CA ASN A 259 -6.14 4.88 25.98
C ASN A 259 -5.29 4.48 24.76
N LEU A 260 -5.32 5.28 23.69
CA LEU A 260 -4.48 5.07 22.50
C LEU A 260 -2.99 5.27 22.81
N GLU A 261 -2.63 6.22 23.67
CA GLU A 261 -1.26 6.42 24.14
C GLU A 261 -0.76 5.21 24.94
N ALA A 262 -1.61 4.64 25.81
CA ALA A 262 -1.28 3.42 26.56
C ALA A 262 -1.10 2.21 25.63
N GLU A 263 -1.98 2.03 24.65
CA GLU A 263 -1.84 0.95 23.66
C GLU A 263 -0.57 1.13 22.82
N LEU A 264 -0.28 2.36 22.37
CA LEU A 264 0.96 2.67 21.65
C LEU A 264 2.21 2.34 22.46
N ALA A 265 2.21 2.64 23.77
CA ALA A 265 3.31 2.29 24.65
C ALA A 265 3.52 0.78 24.73
N GLU A 266 2.45 -0.02 24.91
CA GLU A 266 2.55 -1.49 24.94
C GLU A 266 3.05 -2.05 23.59
N LYS A 267 2.60 -1.48 22.47
CA LYS A 267 3.06 -1.87 21.13
C LYS A 267 4.54 -1.54 20.95
N ASN A 268 5.00 -0.39 21.41
CA ASN A 268 6.42 0.00 21.36
C ASN A 268 7.29 -0.96 22.19
N ASP A 269 6.87 -1.32 23.41
CA ASP A 269 7.56 -2.32 24.23
C ASP A 269 7.66 -3.67 23.51
N LEU A 270 6.60 -4.06 22.80
CA LEU A 270 6.59 -5.29 22.02
C LEU A 270 7.55 -5.21 20.82
N VAL A 271 7.59 -4.07 20.13
CA VAL A 271 8.54 -3.82 19.04
C VAL A 271 9.97 -3.94 19.55
N GLU A 272 10.32 -3.31 20.67
CA GLU A 272 11.67 -3.41 21.26
C GLU A 272 12.06 -4.85 21.56
N LYS A 273 11.16 -5.64 22.18
CA LYS A 273 11.39 -7.07 22.43
C LYS A 273 11.64 -7.86 21.15
N TYR A 274 10.86 -7.62 20.10
CA TYR A 274 11.08 -8.28 18.81
C TYR A 274 12.36 -7.81 18.13
N THR A 275 12.72 -6.54 18.24
CA THR A 275 13.99 -6.00 17.74
C THR A 275 15.18 -6.69 18.41
N GLU A 276 15.14 -6.92 19.73
CA GLU A 276 16.18 -7.69 20.43
C GLU A 276 16.28 -9.13 19.94
N VAL A 277 15.14 -9.80 19.74
CA VAL A 277 15.10 -11.16 19.19
C VAL A 277 15.74 -11.17 17.81
N VAL A 278 15.30 -10.31 16.90
CA VAL A 278 15.84 -10.19 15.54
C VAL A 278 17.35 -9.94 15.56
N ARG A 279 17.84 -9.01 16.40
CA ARG A 279 19.27 -8.75 16.56
C ARG A 279 20.03 -9.99 17.05
N GLY A 280 19.44 -10.76 17.95
CA GLY A 280 19.97 -12.05 18.40
C GLY A 280 20.08 -13.08 17.27
N TRP A 281 19.10 -13.12 16.38
CA TRP A 281 19.11 -13.98 15.18
C TRP A 281 20.13 -13.50 14.15
N GLU A 282 20.23 -12.20 13.88
CA GLU A 282 21.25 -11.64 12.98
C GLU A 282 22.67 -12.03 13.40
N GLY A 283 22.96 -12.00 14.71
CA GLY A 283 24.25 -12.45 15.24
C GLY A 283 24.48 -13.95 15.01
N LYS A 284 23.44 -14.78 15.12
CA LYS A 284 23.52 -16.22 14.81
C LYS A 284 23.73 -16.46 13.32
N PHE A 285 23.00 -15.74 12.46
CA PHE A 285 23.14 -15.79 11.01
C PHE A 285 24.54 -15.35 10.58
N LYS A 286 25.07 -14.24 11.08
CA LYS A 286 26.46 -13.83 10.79
C LYS A 286 27.48 -14.89 11.15
N ARG A 287 27.35 -15.55 12.32
CA ARG A 287 28.24 -16.65 12.71
C ARG A 287 28.08 -17.88 11.83
N LEU A 288 26.86 -18.19 11.40
CA LEU A 288 26.60 -19.28 10.47
C LEU A 288 27.22 -18.96 9.10
N ASP A 289 27.04 -17.75 8.60
CA ASP A 289 27.56 -17.26 7.33
C ASP A 289 29.10 -17.27 7.30
N HIS A 290 29.75 -16.85 8.39
CA HIS A 290 31.21 -16.97 8.56
C HIS A 290 31.70 -18.42 8.58
N ARG A 291 30.88 -19.38 9.04
CA ARG A 291 31.21 -20.81 9.02
C ARG A 291 30.95 -21.46 7.67
N MET A 292 30.05 -20.88 6.87
CA MET A 292 29.60 -21.40 5.58
C MET A 292 30.36 -20.79 4.40
N SER A 293 31.01 -19.62 4.58
CA SER A 293 31.94 -19.08 3.57
C SER A 293 33.17 -19.97 3.46
N PRO A 294 33.40 -20.66 2.32
CA PRO A 294 34.40 -21.71 2.21
C PRO A 294 35.81 -21.21 1.85
N ASP A 295 36.09 -19.91 1.87
CA ASP A 295 37.39 -19.36 1.44
C ASP A 295 38.04 -18.42 2.45
N ARG A 296 39.11 -18.92 3.09
CA ARG A 296 40.35 -18.19 3.39
C ARG A 296 41.50 -19.18 3.66
N GLU A 297 41.89 -19.90 2.61
CA GLU A 297 43.29 -20.29 2.31
C GLU A 297 43.51 -20.19 0.80
#